data_AF-A0A356KYB3-F1
#
_entry.id   AF-A0A356KYB3-F1
#
_cell.length_a   1.000
_cell.length_b   1.000
_cell.length_c   1.000
_cell.angle_alpha   90.00
_cell.angle_beta   90.00
_cell.angle_gamma   90.00
#
_symmetry.space_group_name_H-M   'P 1'
#
loop_
_entity.id
_entity.type
_entity.pdbx_description
1 polymer ?
#
loop_
_entity_poly.entity_id
_entity_poly.type
_entity_poly.pdbx_seq_one_letter_code
_entity_poly.pdbx_strand_id
1 'polypeptide(L)'
;PLAAGDEVALLILDDDEAPTLGNALAAELRAAGVELRVASVDGREGSDPARWRELAASCQRRVVAVGCQVRAWKGRPGLAPALGRLLAELEPAGLSVVGLCGAAPLVDAPAGAEQLLAHGAAPAAERAAARVLLGARALGRWPA
;
A
#
# COMPACT_ATOMS: atom_id res chain seq x y z
N PRO A 1 -11.58 1.10 -10.51
CA PRO A 1 -10.73 2.30 -10.64
C PRO A 1 -11.20 3.34 -9.62
N LEU A 2 -10.30 4.23 -9.20
CA LEU A 2 -10.59 5.42 -8.41
C LEU A 2 -10.96 6.59 -9.34
N ALA A 3 -11.76 7.51 -8.84
CA ALA A 3 -12.20 8.71 -9.56
C ALA A 3 -12.12 9.97 -8.69
N ALA A 4 -12.23 11.14 -9.33
CA ALA A 4 -12.31 12.41 -8.61
C ALA A 4 -13.53 12.42 -7.66
N GLY A 5 -13.33 12.89 -6.43
CA GLY A 5 -14.32 12.90 -5.37
C GLY A 5 -14.42 11.59 -4.57
N ASP A 6 -13.73 10.52 -4.97
CA ASP A 6 -13.66 9.31 -4.14
C ASP A 6 -12.93 9.60 -2.83
N GLU A 7 -13.56 9.25 -1.70
CA GLU A 7 -12.89 9.23 -0.40
C GLU A 7 -12.13 7.92 -0.21
N VAL A 8 -10.81 8.03 -0.06
CA VAL A 8 -9.92 6.87 0.04
C VAL A 8 -9.02 6.98 1.26
N ALA A 9 -8.98 5.90 2.04
CA ALA A 9 -7.94 5.70 3.04
C ALA A 9 -6.66 5.21 2.33
N LEU A 10 -5.61 6.04 2.33
CA LEU A 10 -4.27 5.64 1.94
C LEU A 10 -3.50 5.22 3.19
N LEU A 11 -3.22 3.92 3.26
CA LEU A 11 -2.56 3.25 4.37
C LEU A 11 -1.13 2.91 3.96
N ILE A 12 -0.13 3.39 4.68
CA ILE A 12 1.27 3.13 4.36
C ILE A 12 1.82 2.11 5.36
N LEU A 13 2.34 1.00 4.86
CA LEU A 13 3.06 -0.02 5.63
C LEU A 13 4.53 0.03 5.21
N ASP A 14 5.40 0.43 6.13
CA ASP A 14 6.82 0.66 5.83
C ASP A 14 7.73 -0.25 6.66
N ASP A 15 8.15 -1.37 6.06
CA ASP A 15 9.06 -2.33 6.70
C ASP A 15 10.53 -1.88 6.64
N ASP A 16 10.84 -0.80 5.92
CA ASP A 16 12.21 -0.30 5.72
C ASP A 16 12.47 1.09 6.32
N GLU A 17 11.45 1.72 6.91
CA GLU A 17 11.52 3.09 7.44
C GLU A 17 11.94 4.13 6.36
N ALA A 18 11.48 3.94 5.13
CA ALA A 18 11.70 4.85 4.02
C ALA A 18 10.85 6.14 4.15
N PRO A 19 11.47 7.30 4.44
CA PRO A 19 10.76 8.53 4.85
C PRO A 19 9.86 9.15 3.78
N THR A 20 9.99 8.73 2.52
CA THR A 20 9.22 9.27 1.39
C THR A 20 8.28 8.25 0.76
N LEU A 21 8.15 7.06 1.34
CA LEU A 21 7.34 5.98 0.79
C LEU A 21 5.88 6.41 0.60
N GLY A 22 5.35 6.20 -0.59
CA GLY A 22 3.96 6.50 -0.92
C GLY A 22 3.66 7.99 -1.14
N ASN A 23 4.63 8.90 -0.98
CA ASN A 23 4.40 10.34 -1.17
C ASN A 23 4.04 10.68 -2.62
N ALA A 24 4.73 10.08 -3.60
CA ALA A 24 4.45 10.35 -5.00
C ALA A 24 3.16 9.67 -5.46
N LEU A 25 2.80 8.54 -4.86
CA LEU A 25 1.50 7.89 -5.05
C LEU A 25 0.37 8.79 -4.52
N ALA A 26 0.50 9.30 -3.29
CA ALA A 26 -0.47 10.21 -2.69
C ALA A 26 -0.64 11.50 -3.50
N ALA A 27 0.47 12.08 -3.96
CA ALA A 27 0.45 13.30 -4.76
C ALA A 27 -0.28 13.11 -6.10
N GLU A 28 -0.02 12.01 -6.82
CA GLU A 28 -0.67 11.73 -8.10
C GLU A 28 -2.19 11.48 -7.94
N LEU A 29 -2.60 10.73 -6.91
CA LEU A 29 -4.02 10.50 -6.62
C LEU A 29 -4.76 11.79 -6.25
N ARG A 30 -4.16 12.65 -5.42
CA ARG A 30 -4.72 13.97 -5.10
C ARG A 30 -4.80 14.88 -6.31
N ALA A 31 -3.77 14.86 -7.17
CA ALA A 31 -3.77 15.64 -8.41
C ALA A 31 -4.90 15.21 -9.37
N ALA A 32 -5.36 13.96 -9.28
CA ALA A 32 -6.52 13.45 -10.00
C ALA A 32 -7.86 13.75 -9.30
N GLY A 33 -7.86 14.46 -8.16
CA GLY A 33 -9.06 14.84 -7.41
C GLY A 33 -9.57 13.79 -6.44
N VAL A 34 -8.78 12.76 -6.09
CA VAL A 34 -9.14 11.78 -5.06
C VAL A 34 -8.93 12.39 -3.66
N GLU A 35 -9.92 12.24 -2.78
CA GLU A 35 -9.87 12.75 -1.41
C GLU A 35 -9.15 11.73 -0.51
N LEU A 36 -7.89 12.01 -0.19
CA LEU A 36 -7.04 11.09 0.59
C LEU A 36 -6.94 11.46 2.06
N ARG A 37 -7.35 10.52 2.90
CA ARG A 37 -6.96 10.45 4.31
C ARG A 37 -5.79 9.48 4.43
N VAL A 38 -4.71 9.90 5.12
CA VAL A 38 -3.44 9.14 5.14
C VAL A 38 -3.05 8.76 6.56
N ALA A 39 -2.61 7.52 6.74
CA ALA A 39 -1.94 7.04 7.95
C ALA A 39 -0.80 6.09 7.57
N SER A 40 0.29 6.12 8.34
CA SER A 40 1.46 5.28 8.15
C SER A 40 1.76 4.52 9.43
N VAL A 41 2.29 3.31 9.27
CA VAL A 41 2.83 2.50 10.36
C VAL A 41 4.08 1.81 9.84
N ASP A 42 5.14 1.86 10.63
CA ASP A 42 6.43 1.28 10.27
C ASP A 42 6.81 0.08 11.15
N GLY A 43 7.91 -0.57 10.80
CA GLY A 43 8.42 -1.76 11.48
C GLY A 43 9.07 -1.53 12.85
N ARG A 44 9.09 -0.28 13.36
CA ARG A 44 9.77 0.03 14.62
C ARG A 44 9.01 -0.52 15.81
N GLU A 45 9.77 -1.00 16.79
CA GLU A 45 9.24 -1.42 18.07
C GLU A 45 8.56 -0.22 18.76
N GLY A 46 7.29 -0.37 19.14
CA GLY A 46 6.49 0.70 19.76
C GLY A 46 5.71 1.59 18.78
N SER A 47 5.76 1.32 17.47
CA SER A 47 4.85 1.92 16.48
C SER A 47 3.40 1.56 16.84
N ASP A 48 2.56 2.59 17.06
CA ASP A 48 1.14 2.42 17.41
C ASP A 48 0.26 2.40 16.16
N PRO A 49 -0.30 1.23 15.78
CA PRO A 49 -1.17 1.11 14.61
C PRO A 49 -2.58 1.66 14.82
N ALA A 50 -2.94 2.23 15.98
CA ALA A 50 -4.31 2.66 16.29
C ALA A 50 -4.89 3.61 15.22
N ARG A 51 -4.16 4.67 14.85
CA ARG A 51 -4.60 5.61 13.81
C ARG A 51 -4.72 4.96 12.44
N TRP A 52 -3.84 4.00 12.13
CA TRP A 52 -3.90 3.24 10.89
C TRP A 52 -5.16 2.39 10.83
N ARG A 53 -5.50 1.68 11.91
CA ARG A 53 -6.72 0.86 12.02
C ARG A 53 -7.98 1.71 11.99
N GLU A 54 -8.01 2.81 12.72
CA GLU A 54 -9.14 3.75 12.73
C GLU A 54 -9.42 4.24 11.30
N LEU A 55 -8.37 4.66 10.59
CA LEU A 55 -8.51 5.11 9.22
C LEU A 55 -8.98 3.97 8.29
N ALA A 56 -8.40 2.78 8.42
CA ALA A 56 -8.78 1.60 7.66
C ALA A 56 -10.24 1.19 7.86
N ALA A 57 -10.83 1.45 9.04
CA ALA A 57 -12.23 1.17 9.31
C ALA A 57 -13.17 2.27 8.78
N SER A 58 -12.66 3.49 8.58
CA SER A 58 -13.49 4.66 8.29
C SER A 58 -13.84 4.86 6.81
N CYS A 59 -13.16 4.16 5.89
CA CYS A 59 -13.37 4.31 4.44
C CYS A 59 -13.68 2.96 3.80
N GLN A 60 -14.67 2.92 2.90
CA GLN A 60 -14.96 1.71 2.11
C GLN A 60 -13.83 1.41 1.11
N ARG A 61 -13.26 2.46 0.49
CA ARG A 61 -12.16 2.35 -0.48
C ARG A 61 -10.84 2.55 0.24
N ARG A 62 -9.95 1.56 0.12
CA ARG A 62 -8.68 1.52 0.83
C ARG A 62 -7.56 1.17 -0.14
N VAL A 63 -6.49 1.94 -0.09
CA VAL A 63 -5.25 1.65 -0.81
C VAL A 63 -4.16 1.46 0.23
N VAL A 64 -3.49 0.31 0.20
CA VAL A 64 -2.33 0.07 1.05
C VAL A 64 -1.07 0.14 0.21
N ALA A 65 -0.20 1.10 0.48
CA ALA A 65 1.14 1.18 -0.09
C ALA A 65 2.12 0.44 0.83
N VAL A 66 2.73 -0.64 0.35
CA VAL A 66 3.58 -1.50 1.15
C VAL A 66 5.03 -1.39 0.69
N GLY A 67 5.89 -0.82 1.52
CA GLY A 67 7.33 -0.76 1.29
C GLY A 67 8.02 -1.92 1.99
N CYS A 68 8.60 -2.83 1.21
CA CYS A 68 9.52 -3.83 1.72
C CYS A 68 10.56 -4.19 0.65
N GLN A 69 11.78 -3.75 0.87
CA GLN A 69 12.94 -4.10 0.08
C GLN A 69 13.31 -5.54 0.39
N VAL A 70 13.37 -6.36 -0.66
CA VAL A 70 13.88 -7.72 -0.56
C VAL A 70 15.37 -7.64 -0.30
N ARG A 71 15.78 -7.99 0.93
CA ARG A 71 17.18 -8.02 1.35
C ARG A 71 17.51 -9.38 1.93
N ALA A 72 18.63 -9.97 1.50
CA ALA A 72 19.08 -11.28 1.99
C ALA A 72 19.25 -11.33 3.51
N TRP A 73 19.65 -10.22 4.14
CA TRP A 73 19.86 -10.13 5.59
C TRP A 73 18.55 -10.10 6.41
N LYS A 74 17.39 -9.83 5.80
CA LYS A 74 16.11 -9.88 6.52
C LYS A 74 15.69 -11.30 6.90
N GLY A 75 16.21 -12.31 6.18
CA GLY A 75 16.02 -13.73 6.52
C GLY A 75 14.56 -14.23 6.50
N ARG A 76 13.64 -13.46 5.91
CA ARG A 76 12.21 -13.77 5.87
C ARG A 76 11.58 -13.43 4.51
N PRO A 77 10.61 -14.22 4.03
CA PRO A 77 9.70 -13.78 2.99
C PRO A 77 8.71 -12.77 3.58
N GLY A 78 8.34 -11.74 2.82
CA GLY A 78 7.30 -10.79 3.24
C GLY A 78 7.71 -9.74 4.27
N LEU A 79 6.70 -9.21 4.96
CA LEU A 79 6.80 -8.14 5.96
C LEU A 79 7.32 -8.65 7.32
N ALA A 80 7.73 -7.73 8.20
CA ALA A 80 7.83 -8.06 9.61
C ALA A 80 6.50 -8.63 10.13
N PRO A 81 6.50 -9.64 11.03
CA PRO A 81 5.27 -10.34 11.45
C PRO A 81 4.17 -9.45 12.05
N ALA A 82 4.52 -8.30 12.64
CA ALA A 82 3.53 -7.34 13.15
C ALA A 82 2.81 -6.60 12.00
N LEU A 83 3.57 -6.17 10.98
CA LEU A 83 3.04 -5.50 9.80
C LEU A 83 2.24 -6.46 8.91
N GLY A 84 2.73 -7.70 8.74
CA GLY A 84 2.00 -8.74 8.00
C GLY A 84 0.65 -9.06 8.64
N ARG A 85 0.59 -9.19 9.97
CA ARG A 85 -0.68 -9.37 10.70
C ARG A 85 -1.63 -8.19 10.50
N LEU A 86 -1.11 -6.98 10.58
CA LEU A 86 -1.91 -5.76 10.39
C LEU A 86 -2.49 -5.68 8.97
N LEU A 87 -1.72 -6.05 7.94
CA LEU A 87 -2.22 -6.13 6.57
C LEU A 87 -3.30 -7.20 6.41
N ALA A 88 -3.10 -8.37 6.99
CA ALA A 88 -4.03 -9.50 6.92
C ALA A 88 -5.37 -9.26 7.66
N GLU A 89 -5.42 -8.32 8.62
CA GLU A 89 -6.64 -7.92 9.33
C GLU A 89 -7.64 -7.16 8.43
N LEU A 90 -7.23 -6.71 7.23
CA LEU A 90 -8.09 -5.91 6.37
C LEU A 90 -9.08 -6.75 5.55
N GLU A 91 -10.35 -6.33 5.58
CA GLU A 91 -11.38 -6.86 4.69
C GLU A 91 -11.04 -6.60 3.21
N PRO A 92 -11.02 -7.63 2.34
CA PRO A 92 -10.56 -7.49 0.95
C PRO A 92 -11.49 -6.68 0.04
N ALA A 93 -12.77 -6.56 0.39
CA ALA A 93 -13.73 -5.81 -0.41
C ALA A 93 -13.34 -4.32 -0.48
N GLY A 94 -13.08 -3.82 -1.70
CA GLY A 94 -12.67 -2.42 -1.90
C GLY A 94 -11.23 -2.10 -1.47
N LEU A 95 -10.41 -3.12 -1.23
CA LEU A 95 -9.00 -3.01 -0.89
C LEU A 95 -8.12 -3.19 -2.13
N SER A 96 -7.21 -2.24 -2.36
CA SER A 96 -6.09 -2.39 -3.29
C SER A 96 -4.77 -2.36 -2.52
N VAL A 97 -3.92 -3.36 -2.70
CA VAL A 97 -2.58 -3.45 -2.10
C VAL A 97 -1.53 -3.22 -3.17
N VAL A 98 -0.67 -2.23 -2.96
CA VAL A 98 0.41 -1.85 -3.86
C VAL A 98 1.74 -2.24 -3.21
N GLY A 99 2.37 -3.29 -3.73
CA GLY A 99 3.72 -3.67 -3.35
C GLY A 99 4.73 -2.71 -3.99
N LEU A 100 5.33 -1.85 -3.20
CA LEU A 100 6.46 -1.00 -3.57
C LEU A 100 7.77 -1.76 -3.31
N CYS A 101 8.77 -1.56 -4.16
CA CYS A 101 10.07 -2.27 -4.17
C CYS A 101 10.05 -3.73 -4.66
N GLY A 102 8.98 -4.50 -4.43
CA GLY A 102 8.94 -5.90 -4.85
C GLY A 102 7.64 -6.62 -4.50
N ALA A 103 7.52 -7.86 -4.98
CA ALA A 103 6.33 -8.70 -4.76
C ALA A 103 6.33 -9.45 -3.43
N ALA A 104 7.48 -9.57 -2.77
CA ALA A 104 7.62 -10.26 -1.49
C ALA A 104 6.59 -9.80 -0.44
N PRO A 105 6.33 -8.49 -0.20
CA PRO A 105 5.30 -8.08 0.76
C PRO A 105 3.86 -8.44 0.36
N LEU A 106 3.59 -8.76 -0.91
CA LEU A 106 2.24 -9.09 -1.37
C LEU A 106 1.77 -10.48 -0.91
N VAL A 107 2.69 -11.34 -0.46
CA VAL A 107 2.32 -12.65 0.12
C VAL A 107 1.49 -12.52 1.40
N ASP A 108 1.58 -11.36 2.07
CA ASP A 108 0.84 -11.05 3.29
C ASP A 108 -0.49 -10.32 2.99
N ALA A 109 -0.81 -10.05 1.72
CA ALA A 109 -2.04 -9.37 1.33
C ALA A 109 -3.27 -10.28 1.51
N PRO A 110 -4.42 -9.75 1.97
CA PRO A 110 -5.65 -10.51 2.07
C PRO A 110 -6.08 -11.12 0.72
N ALA A 111 -6.49 -12.38 0.75
CA ALA A 111 -7.04 -13.05 -0.43
C ALA A 111 -8.26 -12.29 -0.96
N GLY A 112 -8.29 -12.03 -2.27
CA GLY A 112 -9.37 -11.27 -2.92
C GLY A 112 -9.17 -9.76 -2.97
N ALA A 113 -8.13 -9.20 -2.33
CA ALA A 113 -7.72 -7.82 -2.56
C ALA A 113 -7.18 -7.62 -3.98
N GLU A 114 -7.35 -6.42 -4.55
CA GLU A 114 -6.64 -6.07 -5.79
C GLU A 114 -5.15 -5.89 -5.48
N GLN A 115 -4.28 -6.67 -6.11
CA GLN A 115 -2.84 -6.59 -5.89
C GLN A 115 -2.12 -5.98 -7.09
N LEU A 116 -1.37 -4.91 -6.84
CA LEU A 116 -0.54 -4.20 -7.81
C LEU A 116 0.92 -4.28 -7.41
N LEU A 117 1.79 -4.52 -8.38
CA LEU A 117 3.24 -4.55 -8.17
C LEU A 117 3.89 -3.34 -8.86
N ALA A 118 4.49 -2.47 -8.05
CA ALA A 118 5.42 -1.47 -8.51
C ALA A 118 6.84 -1.97 -8.24
N HIS A 119 7.60 -2.25 -9.29
CA HIS A 119 8.99 -2.75 -9.21
C HIS A 119 9.98 -1.66 -8.76
N GLY A 120 9.72 -1.01 -7.63
CA GLY A 120 10.52 0.05 -7.04
C GLY A 120 9.71 0.95 -6.10
N ALA A 121 10.40 1.70 -5.24
CA ALA A 121 9.84 2.82 -4.47
C ALA A 121 10.31 4.18 -4.98
N ALA A 122 10.85 4.23 -6.22
CA ALA A 122 11.18 5.50 -6.84
C ALA A 122 9.87 6.28 -7.14
N PRO A 123 9.87 7.63 -7.09
CA PRO A 123 8.68 8.43 -7.34
C PRO A 123 7.97 8.11 -8.67
N ALA A 124 8.71 7.72 -9.71
CA ALA A 124 8.12 7.32 -10.99
C ALA A 124 7.32 6.01 -10.91
N ALA A 125 7.77 5.04 -10.12
CA ALA A 125 7.08 3.77 -9.92
C ALA A 125 5.79 3.97 -9.11
N GLU A 126 5.84 4.81 -8.07
CA GLU A 126 4.67 5.19 -7.29
C GLU A 126 3.61 5.93 -8.12
N ARG A 127 4.01 6.87 -8.97
CA ARG A 127 3.09 7.54 -9.92
C ARG A 127 2.47 6.56 -10.90
N ALA A 128 3.24 5.61 -11.40
CA ALA A 128 2.72 4.57 -12.30
C ALA A 128 1.66 3.71 -11.60
N ALA A 129 1.90 3.32 -10.34
CA ALA A 129 0.92 2.59 -9.55
C ALA A 129 -0.37 3.40 -9.31
N ALA A 130 -0.24 4.69 -8.97
CA ALA A 130 -1.37 5.60 -8.84
C ALA A 130 -2.20 5.69 -10.13
N ARG A 131 -1.55 5.80 -11.30
CA ARG A 131 -2.25 5.82 -12.59
C ARG A 131 -3.01 4.53 -12.86
N VAL A 132 -2.47 3.38 -12.47
CA VAL A 132 -3.19 2.09 -12.59
C VAL A 132 -4.43 2.07 -11.69
N LEU A 133 -4.32 2.55 -10.44
CA LEU A 133 -5.47 2.70 -9.54
C LEU A 133 -6.55 3.62 -10.14
N LEU A 134 -6.14 4.66 -10.86
CA LEU A 134 -7.00 5.58 -11.61
C LEU A 134 -7.54 5.00 -12.94
N GLY A 135 -7.21 3.75 -13.27
CA GLY A 135 -7.74 3.04 -14.45
C GLY A 135 -6.81 2.97 -15.66
N ALA A 136 -5.56 3.44 -15.56
CA ALA A 136 -4.56 3.15 -16.58
C ALA A 136 -4.29 1.64 -16.66
N ARG A 137 -3.92 1.15 -17.84
CA ARG A 137 -3.65 -0.26 -18.06
C ARG A 137 -2.40 -0.69 -17.26
N ALA A 138 -2.57 -1.67 -16.37
CA ALA A 138 -1.45 -2.37 -15.73
C ALA A 138 -0.73 -3.24 -16.76
N LEU A 139 0.61 -3.16 -16.79
CA LEU A 139 1.44 -4.04 -17.63
C LEU A 139 1.68 -5.41 -16.98
N GLY A 140 1.33 -5.59 -15.71
CA GLY A 140 1.33 -6.85 -14.98
C GLY A 140 0.43 -6.78 -13.75
N ARG A 141 -0.24 -7.88 -13.42
CA ARG A 141 -1.01 -8.07 -12.18
C ARG A 141 -0.45 -9.29 -11.47
N TRP A 142 -0.32 -9.23 -10.15
CA TRP A 142 0.08 -10.39 -9.37
C TRP A 142 -1.10 -11.38 -9.31
N PRO A 143 -0.88 -12.69 -9.49
CA PRO A 143 -1.96 -13.66 -9.33
C PRO A 143 -2.50 -13.60 -7.89
N ALA A 144 -3.82 -13.58 -7.77
CA ALA A 144 -4.54 -13.61 -6.49
C ALA A 144 -4.45 -15.00 -5.84
#